data_AF-A0A840VKY1-F1
#
_entry.id   AF-A0A840VKY1-F1
#
_cell.length_a   1.000
_cell.length_b   1.000
_cell.length_c   1.000
_cell.angle_alpha   90.00
_cell.angle_beta   90.00
_cell.angle_gamma   90.00
#
_symmetry.space_group_name_H-M   'P 1'
#
loop_
_entity.id
_entity.type
_entity.pdbx_description
1 polymer ?
#
loop_
_entity_poly.entity_id
_entity_poly.type
_entity_poly.pdbx_seq_one_letter_code
_entity_poly.pdbx_strand_id
1 'polypeptide(L)'
;MNVLFLQTADSTRYAPMLRLTGQTVQAYASRHGHSYNSFLGIKRGFHPWHAVYNRIEMLTSLMVEGYTGWAVYLDADSYIHGQDFDLRAYLAGKEHLAFIAAPDLVDPPLWWRINDGVFAINLAHPMAVRILLRWRAAFHAISDDELRRAEKWADVPCDQMLLHECLRHMPEAENACLTTRDVCGVLNYAHAAFIRQVLRAVTNDDMAQRMKIIEAAVAETLGGPLTPTTVPTSRKQEAEDYVNALYQLLLLRAPDPEGFAHAVAQCSAPGHNWADELRAVLGSGEFRAKTQTFLAHYAQGGPNRG
;
A
#
# COMPACT_ATOMS: atom_id res chain seq x y z
N MET A 1 -25.36 5.41 2.59
CA MET A 1 -24.19 4.52 2.80
C MET A 1 -23.34 5.07 3.93
N ASN A 2 -23.06 4.25 4.95
CA ASN A 2 -22.21 4.62 6.08
C ASN A 2 -20.77 4.20 5.78
N VAL A 3 -19.83 5.11 6.00
CA VAL A 3 -18.40 4.86 5.84
C VAL A 3 -17.71 5.26 7.14
N LEU A 4 -16.88 4.36 7.65
CA LEU A 4 -16.07 4.56 8.84
C LEU A 4 -14.60 4.36 8.48
N PHE A 5 -13.79 5.40 8.69
CA PHE A 5 -12.34 5.31 8.58
C PHE A 5 -11.74 4.78 9.88
N LEU A 6 -10.78 3.88 9.75
CA LEU A 6 -10.05 3.27 10.87
C LEU A 6 -8.55 3.49 10.69
N GLN A 7 -7.88 3.90 11.75
CA GLN A 7 -6.41 3.88 11.82
C GLN A 7 -5.94 3.39 13.18
N THR A 8 -4.73 2.84 13.22
CA THR A 8 -4.15 2.37 14.47
C THR A 8 -2.64 2.50 14.48
N ALA A 9 -2.08 2.64 15.67
CA ALA A 9 -0.65 2.56 15.93
C ALA A 9 -0.40 2.09 17.37
N ASP A 10 0.82 1.68 17.67
CA ASP A 10 1.26 1.54 19.06
C ASP A 10 1.36 2.92 19.73
N SER A 11 1.51 2.94 21.05
CA SER A 11 1.59 4.19 21.82
C SER A 11 2.92 4.93 21.72
N THR A 12 3.94 4.36 21.06
CA THR A 12 5.31 4.88 21.07
C THR A 12 5.87 5.12 19.66
N ARG A 13 6.22 4.07 18.93
CA ARG A 13 7.07 4.11 17.72
C ARG A 13 6.34 4.67 16.50
N TYR A 14 5.11 4.22 16.26
CA TYR A 14 4.29 4.60 15.12
C TYR A 14 3.22 5.65 15.48
N ALA A 15 3.02 5.92 16.78
CA ALA A 15 2.13 6.98 17.27
C ALA A 15 2.32 8.35 16.59
N PRO A 16 3.57 8.83 16.34
CA PRO A 16 3.78 10.10 15.68
C PRO A 16 3.24 10.12 14.24
N MET A 17 3.37 9.02 13.50
CA MET A 17 2.83 8.92 12.14
C MET A 17 1.31 9.04 12.16
N LEU A 18 0.64 8.25 13.01
CA LEU A 18 -0.82 8.27 13.17
C LEU A 18 -1.33 9.67 13.51
N ARG A 19 -0.64 10.38 14.40
CA ARG A 19 -1.02 11.76 14.78
C ARG A 19 -0.92 12.74 13.61
N LEU A 20 0.01 12.55 12.68
CA LEU A 20 0.13 13.39 11.49
C LEU A 20 -0.90 13.00 10.44
N THR A 21 -0.88 11.73 10.02
CA THR A 21 -1.71 11.25 8.91
C THR A 21 -3.20 11.32 9.25
N GLY A 22 -3.57 11.05 10.50
CA GLY A 22 -4.94 11.12 11.00
C GLY A 22 -5.58 12.51 10.88
N GLN A 23 -4.80 13.59 10.77
CA GLN A 23 -5.34 14.94 10.54
C GLN A 23 -6.03 15.03 9.18
N THR A 24 -5.43 14.44 8.14
CA THR A 24 -6.01 14.40 6.79
C THR A 24 -7.26 13.53 6.73
N VAL A 25 -7.28 12.44 7.51
CA VAL A 25 -8.41 11.52 7.60
C VAL A 25 -9.58 12.18 8.33
N GLN A 26 -9.31 12.83 9.45
CA GLN A 26 -10.30 13.58 10.21
C GLN A 26 -10.90 14.74 9.39
N ALA A 27 -10.05 15.50 8.68
CA ALA A 27 -10.49 16.59 7.82
C ALA A 27 -11.45 16.11 6.72
N TYR A 28 -11.04 15.05 5.99
CA TYR A 28 -11.88 14.45 4.95
C TYR A 28 -13.18 13.89 5.52
N ALA A 29 -13.10 13.09 6.60
CA ALA A 29 -14.26 12.46 7.19
C ALA A 29 -15.29 13.50 7.68
N SER A 30 -14.83 14.56 8.34
CA SER A 30 -15.66 15.69 8.75
C SER A 30 -16.33 16.39 7.56
N ARG A 31 -15.55 16.70 6.52
CA ARG A 31 -16.04 17.37 5.30
C ARG A 31 -17.12 16.59 4.56
N HIS A 32 -16.99 15.26 4.48
CA HIS A 32 -17.85 14.39 3.67
C HIS A 32 -18.92 13.63 4.48
N GLY A 33 -19.06 13.95 5.77
CA GLY A 33 -20.04 13.33 6.66
C GLY A 33 -19.78 11.84 6.87
N HIS A 34 -18.52 11.47 7.04
CA HIS A 34 -18.07 10.12 7.41
C HIS A 34 -17.59 10.11 8.86
N SER A 35 -17.47 8.92 9.43
CA SER A 35 -16.90 8.74 10.75
C SER A 35 -15.42 8.39 10.64
N TYR A 36 -14.64 8.80 11.65
CA TYR A 36 -13.24 8.41 11.79
C TYR A 36 -13.02 7.94 13.22
N ASN A 37 -12.40 6.77 13.37
CA ASN A 37 -11.99 6.22 14.65
C ASN A 37 -10.51 5.81 14.55
N SER A 38 -9.74 6.18 15.55
CA SER A 38 -8.36 5.73 15.67
C SER A 38 -8.10 5.09 17.02
N PHE A 39 -7.19 4.11 17.03
CA PHE A 39 -6.76 3.43 18.23
C PHE A 39 -5.26 3.62 18.45
N LEU A 40 -4.89 4.02 19.67
CA LEU A 40 -3.50 4.17 20.09
C LEU A 40 -3.19 3.17 21.20
N GLY A 41 -2.32 2.21 20.91
CA GLY A 41 -1.93 1.15 21.84
C GLY A 41 -1.81 -0.20 21.15
N ILE A 42 -1.79 -1.28 21.93
CA ILE A 42 -1.76 -2.65 21.42
C ILE A 42 -2.95 -3.40 22.03
N LYS A 43 -3.84 -3.93 21.20
CA LYS A 43 -4.98 -4.75 21.64
C LYS A 43 -4.53 -6.13 22.11
N ARG A 44 -3.55 -6.72 21.40
CA ARG A 44 -2.90 -7.99 21.76
C ARG A 44 -1.48 -8.04 21.20
N GLY A 45 -0.50 -8.34 22.06
CA GLY A 45 0.92 -8.40 21.71
C GLY A 45 1.79 -7.54 22.64
N PHE A 46 3.11 -7.64 22.47
CA PHE A 46 4.10 -7.07 23.40
C PHE A 46 5.06 -6.03 22.79
N HIS A 47 5.13 -5.93 21.45
CA HIS A 47 6.08 -5.07 20.74
C HIS A 47 5.35 -4.05 19.86
N PRO A 48 5.92 -2.85 19.62
CA PRO A 48 5.28 -1.79 18.83
C PRO A 48 4.73 -2.24 17.47
N TRP A 49 5.44 -3.13 16.77
CA TRP A 49 5.00 -3.60 15.47
C TRP A 49 3.74 -4.47 15.54
N HIS A 50 3.40 -5.09 16.68
CA HIS A 50 2.14 -5.83 16.83
C HIS A 50 0.89 -4.97 16.73
N ALA A 51 1.01 -3.63 16.72
CA ALA A 51 -0.10 -2.75 16.42
C ALA A 51 -0.73 -3.03 15.05
N VAL A 52 -0.04 -3.70 14.11
CA VAL A 52 -0.66 -4.14 12.84
C VAL A 52 -1.93 -4.96 13.08
N TYR A 53 -1.92 -5.83 14.09
CA TYR A 53 -3.02 -6.75 14.38
C TYR A 53 -4.24 -6.03 14.96
N ASN A 54 -4.10 -4.79 15.43
CA ASN A 54 -5.22 -4.04 16.00
C ASN A 54 -6.36 -3.90 15.00
N ARG A 55 -6.07 -3.81 13.69
CA ARG A 55 -7.09 -3.71 12.63
C ARG A 55 -8.04 -4.89 12.62
N ILE A 56 -7.54 -6.10 12.87
CA ILE A 56 -8.32 -7.34 12.92
C ILE A 56 -9.33 -7.26 14.07
N GLU A 57 -8.87 -6.86 15.26
CA GLU A 57 -9.74 -6.71 16.42
C GLU A 57 -10.72 -5.53 16.27
N MET A 58 -10.30 -4.40 15.71
CA MET A 58 -11.17 -3.24 15.45
C MET A 58 -12.31 -3.61 14.50
N LEU A 59 -11.99 -4.27 13.39
CA LEU A 59 -13.00 -4.75 12.43
C LEU A 59 -13.93 -5.79 13.06
N THR A 60 -13.37 -6.68 13.88
CA THR A 60 -14.16 -7.69 14.61
C THR A 60 -15.15 -7.04 15.56
N SER A 61 -14.73 -6.02 16.33
CA SER A 61 -15.63 -5.27 17.21
C SER A 61 -16.79 -4.65 16.41
N LEU A 62 -16.51 -4.00 15.28
CA LEU A 62 -17.56 -3.44 14.41
C LEU A 62 -18.54 -4.50 13.92
N MET A 63 -18.02 -5.65 13.48
CA MET A 63 -18.86 -6.78 13.04
C MET A 63 -19.76 -7.29 14.17
N VAL A 64 -19.22 -7.46 15.39
CA VAL A 64 -19.99 -7.91 16.57
C VAL A 64 -21.03 -6.88 17.01
N GLU A 65 -20.72 -5.60 16.89
CA GLU A 65 -21.63 -4.47 17.17
C GLU A 65 -22.71 -4.30 16.10
N GLY A 66 -22.70 -5.11 15.03
CA GLY A 66 -23.70 -5.08 13.97
C GLY A 66 -23.51 -3.94 12.97
N TYR A 67 -22.29 -3.42 12.84
CA TYR A 67 -21.97 -2.43 11.80
C TYR A 67 -22.11 -3.06 10.40
N THR A 68 -22.89 -2.42 9.54
CA THR A 68 -23.24 -2.91 8.18
C THR A 68 -22.79 -1.95 7.08
N GLY A 69 -21.85 -1.06 7.36
CA GLY A 69 -21.29 -0.12 6.39
C GLY A 69 -19.96 -0.56 5.79
N TRP A 70 -19.31 0.36 5.08
CA TRP A 70 -17.92 0.21 4.64
C TRP A 70 -16.97 0.68 5.74
N ALA A 71 -16.10 -0.20 6.20
CA ALA A 71 -14.94 0.19 6.99
C ALA A 71 -13.74 0.38 6.06
N VAL A 72 -13.12 1.56 6.08
CA VAL A 72 -11.91 1.87 5.31
C VAL A 72 -10.75 1.95 6.28
N TYR A 73 -9.85 0.97 6.22
CA TYR A 73 -8.67 0.94 7.07
C TYR A 73 -7.49 1.62 6.37
N LEU A 74 -6.70 2.37 7.15
CA LEU A 74 -5.45 2.98 6.74
C LEU A 74 -4.37 2.68 7.80
N ASP A 75 -3.17 2.33 7.36
CA ASP A 75 -1.98 2.28 8.21
C ASP A 75 -1.61 3.67 8.76
N ALA A 76 -0.77 3.69 9.80
CA ALA A 76 -0.32 4.92 10.44
C ALA A 76 0.46 5.86 9.50
N ASP A 77 1.08 5.32 8.45
CA ASP A 77 1.80 6.05 7.41
C ASP A 77 0.97 6.32 6.14
N SER A 78 -0.33 6.05 6.20
CA SER A 78 -1.28 6.29 5.12
C SER A 78 -2.15 7.49 5.43
N TYR A 79 -2.38 8.35 4.44
CA TYR A 79 -3.10 9.63 4.59
C TYR A 79 -4.04 9.88 3.41
N ILE A 80 -5.09 10.69 3.62
CA ILE A 80 -6.01 11.08 2.55
C ILE A 80 -5.43 12.29 1.83
N HIS A 81 -4.94 12.07 0.61
CA HIS A 81 -4.43 13.13 -0.27
C HIS A 81 -5.56 13.85 -1.00
N GLY A 82 -6.48 13.08 -1.62
CA GLY A 82 -7.59 13.63 -2.41
C GLY A 82 -8.73 14.14 -1.54
N GLN A 83 -8.60 15.33 -0.96
CA GLN A 83 -9.60 15.90 -0.05
C GLN A 83 -10.98 16.16 -0.69
N ASP A 84 -11.03 16.22 -2.02
CA ASP A 84 -12.26 16.39 -2.82
C ASP A 84 -12.74 15.10 -3.50
N PHE A 85 -12.08 13.96 -3.25
CA PHE A 85 -12.47 12.68 -3.84
C PHE A 85 -13.87 12.28 -3.38
N ASP A 86 -14.76 11.93 -4.31
CA ASP A 86 -16.11 11.46 -3.98
C ASP A 86 -16.11 9.95 -3.71
N LEU A 87 -15.83 9.59 -2.45
CA LEU A 87 -15.82 8.19 -2.02
C LEU A 87 -17.19 7.53 -2.11
N ARG A 88 -18.28 8.30 -1.94
CA ARG A 88 -19.64 7.75 -2.03
C ARG A 88 -19.95 7.34 -3.46
N ALA A 89 -19.61 8.19 -4.44
CA ALA A 89 -19.73 7.84 -5.85
C ALA A 89 -18.80 6.69 -6.23
N TYR A 90 -17.56 6.66 -5.71
CA TYR A 90 -16.63 5.55 -5.97
C TYR A 90 -17.20 4.21 -5.48
N LEU A 91 -17.82 4.17 -4.30
CA LEU A 91 -18.39 2.95 -3.71
C LEU A 91 -19.81 2.61 -4.21
N ALA A 92 -20.48 3.54 -4.89
CA ALA A 92 -21.81 3.30 -5.44
C ALA A 92 -21.78 2.15 -6.47
N GLY A 93 -22.73 1.21 -6.36
CA GLY A 93 -22.79 0.04 -7.24
C GLY A 93 -21.80 -1.06 -6.89
N LYS A 94 -20.97 -0.87 -5.85
CA LYS A 94 -20.00 -1.85 -5.34
C LYS A 94 -20.51 -2.63 -4.13
N GLU A 95 -21.81 -2.56 -3.82
CA GLU A 95 -22.41 -3.25 -2.66
C GLU A 95 -22.28 -4.78 -2.75
N HIS A 96 -22.11 -5.31 -3.97
CA HIS A 96 -21.82 -6.71 -4.24
C HIS A 96 -20.37 -7.13 -3.91
N LEU A 97 -19.49 -6.16 -3.65
CA LEU A 97 -18.12 -6.43 -3.24
C LEU A 97 -18.02 -6.51 -1.72
N ALA A 98 -17.22 -7.47 -1.26
CA ALA A 98 -16.84 -7.67 0.11
C ALA A 98 -15.61 -6.82 0.48
N PHE A 99 -14.68 -6.67 -0.46
CA PHE A 99 -13.33 -6.19 -0.17
C PHE A 99 -12.73 -5.45 -1.38
N ILE A 100 -12.03 -4.35 -1.12
CA ILE A 100 -11.31 -3.57 -2.13
C ILE A 100 -9.93 -3.25 -1.57
N ALA A 101 -8.87 -3.69 -2.25
CA ALA A 101 -7.49 -3.42 -1.86
C ALA A 101 -6.58 -3.39 -3.07
N ALA A 102 -5.50 -2.63 -3.01
CA ALA A 102 -4.54 -2.62 -4.10
C ALA A 102 -3.75 -3.95 -4.12
N PRO A 103 -3.52 -4.57 -5.29
CA PRO A 103 -2.68 -5.75 -5.39
C PRO A 103 -1.25 -5.44 -4.96
N ASP A 104 -0.51 -6.45 -4.51
CA ASP A 104 0.93 -6.31 -4.42
C ASP A 104 1.53 -6.16 -5.84
N LEU A 105 2.71 -5.52 -5.94
CA LEU A 105 3.25 -5.11 -7.24
C LEU A 105 3.88 -6.26 -8.04
N VAL A 106 3.52 -7.52 -7.77
CA VAL A 106 3.95 -8.69 -8.54
C VAL A 106 3.23 -8.73 -9.90
N ASP A 107 3.89 -9.30 -10.91
CA ASP A 107 3.34 -9.46 -12.26
C ASP A 107 3.49 -10.93 -12.74
N PRO A 108 2.40 -11.59 -13.20
CA PRO A 108 1.01 -11.13 -13.17
C PRO A 108 0.48 -10.98 -11.74
N PRO A 109 -0.49 -10.07 -11.50
CA PRO A 109 -1.08 -9.91 -10.19
C PRO A 109 -1.86 -11.17 -9.79
N LEU A 110 -1.73 -11.57 -8.54
CA LEU A 110 -2.53 -12.64 -7.93
C LEU A 110 -3.59 -11.98 -7.04
N TRP A 111 -4.87 -12.32 -7.23
CA TRP A 111 -5.97 -11.61 -6.57
C TRP A 111 -5.88 -11.59 -5.03
N TRP A 112 -5.33 -12.65 -4.45
CA TRP A 112 -5.14 -12.80 -3.00
C TRP A 112 -3.86 -12.10 -2.49
N ARG A 113 -2.97 -11.68 -3.38
CA ARG A 113 -1.75 -10.93 -3.05
C ARG A 113 -2.02 -9.44 -3.14
N ILE A 114 -2.25 -8.84 -1.99
CA ILE A 114 -2.58 -7.43 -1.84
C ILE A 114 -1.58 -6.71 -0.94
N ASN A 115 -1.51 -5.40 -1.03
CA ASN A 115 -1.01 -4.60 0.07
C ASN A 115 -2.20 -4.23 0.98
N ASP A 116 -2.16 -4.57 2.26
CA ASP A 116 -3.25 -4.34 3.21
C ASP A 116 -3.10 -3.05 4.04
N GLY A 117 -2.11 -2.21 3.72
CA GLY A 117 -1.89 -0.91 4.35
C GLY A 117 -3.03 0.09 4.11
N VAL A 118 -3.83 -0.11 3.07
CA VAL A 118 -5.10 0.57 2.83
C VAL A 118 -6.07 -0.39 2.14
N PHE A 119 -7.26 -0.56 2.72
CA PHE A 119 -8.35 -1.32 2.09
C PHE A 119 -9.72 -0.83 2.55
N ALA A 120 -10.76 -1.19 1.79
CA ALA A 120 -12.14 -1.05 2.18
C ALA A 120 -12.80 -2.43 2.32
N ILE A 121 -13.52 -2.65 3.42
CA ILE A 121 -14.27 -3.89 3.68
C ILE A 121 -15.74 -3.57 3.95
N ASN A 122 -16.64 -4.26 3.25
CA ASN A 122 -18.09 -4.07 3.36
C ASN A 122 -18.68 -5.04 4.39
N LEU A 123 -18.91 -4.58 5.61
CA LEU A 123 -19.38 -5.45 6.70
C LEU A 123 -20.86 -5.86 6.58
N ALA A 124 -21.62 -5.32 5.62
CA ALA A 124 -22.91 -5.89 5.24
C ALA A 124 -22.77 -7.15 4.36
N HIS A 125 -21.62 -7.36 3.72
CA HIS A 125 -21.44 -8.47 2.78
C HIS A 125 -21.05 -9.77 3.51
N PRO A 126 -21.76 -10.90 3.31
CA PRO A 126 -21.45 -12.15 4.01
C PRO A 126 -20.02 -12.67 3.80
N MET A 127 -19.45 -12.45 2.61
CA MET A 127 -18.05 -12.84 2.35
C MET A 127 -17.05 -12.01 3.16
N ALA A 128 -17.32 -10.73 3.42
CA ALA A 128 -16.44 -9.89 4.24
C ALA A 128 -16.37 -10.42 5.68
N VAL A 129 -17.53 -10.80 6.23
CA VAL A 129 -17.64 -11.46 7.54
C VAL A 129 -16.83 -12.76 7.57
N ARG A 130 -16.92 -13.60 6.53
CA ARG A 130 -16.14 -14.84 6.44
C ARG A 130 -14.63 -14.59 6.38
N ILE A 131 -14.19 -13.63 5.57
CA ILE A 131 -12.77 -13.23 5.47
C ILE A 131 -12.27 -12.78 6.85
N LEU A 132 -13.00 -11.88 7.50
CA LEU A 132 -12.63 -11.34 8.81
C LEU A 132 -12.58 -12.41 9.90
N LEU A 133 -13.55 -13.31 9.95
CA LEU A 133 -13.56 -14.43 10.91
C LEU A 133 -12.36 -15.36 10.73
N ARG A 134 -11.97 -15.67 9.48
CA ARG A 134 -10.78 -16.48 9.21
C ARG A 134 -9.49 -15.74 9.57
N TRP A 135 -9.39 -14.46 9.20
CA TRP A 135 -8.22 -13.64 9.53
C TRP A 135 -8.01 -13.52 11.04
N ARG A 136 -9.11 -13.31 11.78
CA ARG A 136 -9.10 -13.33 13.25
C ARG A 136 -8.69 -14.69 13.80
N ALA A 137 -9.27 -15.78 13.30
CA ALA A 137 -8.92 -17.12 13.76
C ALA A 137 -7.42 -17.42 13.54
N ALA A 138 -6.86 -17.01 12.40
CA ALA A 138 -5.44 -17.16 12.09
C ALA A 138 -4.55 -16.33 13.05
N PHE A 139 -4.93 -15.09 13.36
CA PHE A 139 -4.22 -14.28 14.35
C PHE A 139 -4.28 -14.88 15.76
N HIS A 140 -5.46 -15.36 16.19
CA HIS A 140 -5.64 -15.99 17.49
C HIS A 140 -4.94 -17.35 17.64
N ALA A 141 -4.55 -17.98 16.52
CA ALA A 141 -3.75 -19.20 16.54
C ALA A 141 -2.28 -18.95 16.94
N ILE A 142 -1.77 -17.72 16.77
CA ILE A 142 -0.44 -17.35 17.27
C ILE A 142 -0.52 -17.25 18.79
N SER A 143 0.29 -18.00 19.53
CA SER A 143 0.31 -17.98 21.00
C SER A 143 0.94 -16.71 21.56
N ASP A 144 0.60 -16.38 22.81
CA ASP A 144 1.21 -15.23 23.49
C ASP A 144 2.73 -15.41 23.68
N ASP A 145 3.21 -16.64 23.85
CA ASP A 145 4.65 -16.92 23.97
C ASP A 145 5.41 -16.74 22.65
N GLU A 146 4.75 -17.02 21.52
CA GLU A 146 5.29 -16.66 20.21
C GLU A 146 5.33 -15.13 20.06
N LEU A 147 4.24 -14.43 20.38
CA LEU A 147 4.21 -12.97 20.35
C LEU A 147 5.25 -12.34 21.27
N ARG A 148 5.49 -12.85 22.47
CA ARG A 148 6.55 -12.32 23.36
C ARG A 148 7.93 -12.40 22.73
N ARG A 149 8.22 -13.53 22.06
CA ARG A 149 9.51 -13.80 21.41
C ARG A 149 9.69 -13.06 20.08
N ALA A 150 8.60 -12.60 19.48
CA ALA A 150 8.59 -11.96 18.17
C ALA A 150 9.00 -10.48 18.22
N GLU A 151 10.24 -10.19 18.59
CA GLU A 151 10.76 -8.83 18.73
C GLU A 151 10.83 -8.07 17.39
N LYS A 152 10.98 -8.81 16.29
CA LYS A 152 11.14 -8.27 14.94
C LYS A 152 9.99 -8.66 14.04
N TRP A 153 9.79 -7.83 13.01
CA TRP A 153 8.96 -8.19 11.87
C TRP A 153 9.41 -9.53 11.29
N ALA A 154 8.44 -10.38 10.94
CA ALA A 154 8.62 -11.73 10.40
C ALA A 154 9.06 -12.83 11.39
N ASP A 155 9.29 -12.53 12.68
CA ASP A 155 9.48 -13.59 13.69
C ASP A 155 8.20 -14.46 13.85
N VAL A 156 7.04 -13.87 13.58
CA VAL A 156 5.76 -14.55 13.34
C VAL A 156 5.07 -13.91 12.12
N PRO A 157 4.12 -14.60 11.46
CA PRO A 157 3.42 -14.04 10.30
C PRO A 157 2.71 -12.73 10.66
N CYS A 158 2.98 -11.64 9.92
CA CYS A 158 2.23 -10.40 10.11
C CYS A 158 0.78 -10.53 9.60
N ASP A 159 -0.05 -9.56 9.94
CA ASP A 159 -1.45 -9.46 9.52
C ASP A 159 -1.63 -9.63 8.00
N GLN A 160 -0.81 -8.99 7.17
CA GLN A 160 -0.88 -9.14 5.72
C GLN A 160 -0.60 -10.58 5.27
N MET A 161 0.39 -11.25 5.86
CA MET A 161 0.69 -12.65 5.55
C MET A 161 -0.46 -13.57 5.95
N LEU A 162 -1.06 -13.32 7.12
CA LEU A 162 -2.25 -14.05 7.57
C LEU A 162 -3.44 -13.83 6.62
N LEU A 163 -3.64 -12.59 6.14
CA LEU A 163 -4.70 -12.26 5.20
C LEU A 163 -4.49 -12.93 3.84
N HIS A 164 -3.26 -12.89 3.31
CA HIS A 164 -2.90 -13.58 2.06
C HIS A 164 -3.20 -15.08 2.16
N GLU A 165 -2.82 -15.71 3.27
CA GLU A 165 -3.09 -17.13 3.49
C GLU A 165 -4.59 -17.42 3.54
N CYS A 166 -5.36 -16.59 4.25
CA CYS A 166 -6.82 -16.71 4.30
C CYS A 166 -7.45 -16.62 2.91
N LEU A 167 -7.08 -15.58 2.13
CA LEU A 167 -7.62 -15.35 0.79
C LEU A 167 -7.20 -16.45 -0.19
N ARG A 168 -5.94 -16.89 -0.16
CA ARG A 168 -5.45 -17.99 -1.00
C ARG A 168 -6.28 -19.27 -0.81
N HIS A 169 -6.78 -19.51 0.40
CA HIS A 169 -7.63 -20.66 0.75
C HIS A 169 -9.13 -20.36 0.72
N MET A 170 -9.54 -19.29 0.03
CA MET A 170 -10.93 -18.89 -0.22
C MET A 170 -11.14 -18.50 -1.68
N PRO A 171 -10.95 -19.41 -2.66
CA PRO A 171 -11.15 -19.10 -4.07
C PRO A 171 -12.55 -18.56 -4.39
N GLU A 172 -13.56 -18.94 -3.61
CA GLU A 172 -14.92 -18.41 -3.75
C GLU A 172 -15.05 -16.91 -3.43
N ALA A 173 -14.05 -16.30 -2.78
CA ALA A 173 -14.04 -14.88 -2.45
C ALA A 173 -13.55 -13.99 -3.61
N GLU A 174 -12.88 -14.56 -4.62
CA GLU A 174 -12.27 -13.82 -5.72
C GLU A 174 -13.27 -12.88 -6.41
N ASN A 175 -14.47 -13.38 -6.74
CA ASN A 175 -15.52 -12.59 -7.40
C ASN A 175 -16.17 -11.52 -6.49
N ALA A 176 -15.90 -11.56 -5.18
CA ALA A 176 -16.36 -10.55 -4.22
C ALA A 176 -15.26 -9.54 -3.86
N CYS A 177 -14.06 -9.67 -4.44
CA CYS A 177 -12.91 -8.82 -4.15
C CYS A 177 -12.52 -8.02 -5.39
N LEU A 178 -12.26 -6.72 -5.21
CA LEU A 178 -11.68 -5.87 -6.24
C LEU A 178 -10.21 -5.60 -5.89
N THR A 179 -9.32 -6.29 -6.59
CA THR A 179 -7.86 -6.29 -6.33
C THR A 179 -7.05 -6.07 -7.61
N THR A 180 -7.61 -5.31 -8.55
CA THR A 180 -7.01 -5.01 -9.85
C THR A 180 -6.07 -3.81 -9.76
N ARG A 181 -5.17 -3.64 -10.76
CA ARG A 181 -4.15 -2.58 -10.74
C ARG A 181 -4.71 -1.15 -10.78
N ASP A 182 -5.91 -0.96 -11.30
CA ASP A 182 -6.62 0.33 -11.26
C ASP A 182 -6.89 0.80 -9.83
N VAL A 183 -7.03 -0.13 -8.87
CA VAL A 183 -7.14 0.19 -7.44
C VAL A 183 -5.89 0.92 -6.94
N CYS A 184 -4.70 0.60 -7.45
CA CYS A 184 -3.45 1.31 -7.10
C CYS A 184 -3.49 2.80 -7.48
N GLY A 185 -4.26 3.15 -8.53
CA GLY A 185 -4.47 4.53 -8.93
C GLY A 185 -5.39 5.31 -7.99
N VAL A 186 -6.18 4.61 -7.18
CA VAL A 186 -7.12 5.22 -6.22
C VAL A 186 -6.58 5.18 -4.80
N LEU A 187 -6.01 4.06 -4.35
CA LEU A 187 -5.61 3.83 -2.96
C LEU A 187 -4.26 3.10 -2.80
N ASN A 188 -3.66 3.26 -1.61
CA ASN A 188 -2.54 2.53 -1.02
C ASN A 188 -1.11 2.84 -1.52
N TYR A 189 -0.90 3.45 -2.68
CA TYR A 189 0.46 3.73 -3.18
C TYR A 189 0.77 5.22 -3.24
N ALA A 190 2.06 5.58 -3.35
CA ALA A 190 2.54 6.96 -3.28
C ALA A 190 1.89 7.91 -4.33
N HIS A 191 1.38 7.37 -5.43
CA HIS A 191 0.76 8.12 -6.52
C HIS A 191 -0.76 7.96 -6.60
N ALA A 192 -1.38 7.32 -5.60
CA ALA A 192 -2.82 7.16 -5.54
C ALA A 192 -3.53 8.53 -5.49
N ALA A 193 -4.68 8.62 -6.18
CA ALA A 193 -5.46 9.85 -6.28
C ALA A 193 -6.19 10.19 -4.97
N PHE A 194 -6.59 9.19 -4.18
CA PHE A 194 -7.37 9.39 -2.95
C PHE A 194 -6.53 9.15 -1.69
N ILE A 195 -6.14 7.90 -1.41
CA ILE A 195 -5.36 7.56 -0.20
C ILE A 195 -3.97 7.13 -0.61
N ARG A 196 -2.94 7.81 -0.09
CA ARG A 196 -1.54 7.49 -0.34
C ARG A 196 -0.91 6.84 0.88
N GLN A 197 0.08 5.99 0.65
CA GLN A 197 0.91 5.37 1.69
C GLN A 197 2.38 5.75 1.49
N VAL A 198 3.08 6.07 2.57
CA VAL A 198 4.55 6.24 2.56
C VAL A 198 5.22 4.92 2.96
N LEU A 199 5.45 4.05 1.98
CA LEU A 199 5.99 2.69 2.21
C LEU A 199 7.35 2.70 2.90
N ARG A 200 7.59 1.73 3.79
CA ARG A 200 8.88 1.51 4.46
C ARG A 200 10.06 1.34 3.48
N ALA A 201 9.80 0.70 2.34
CA ALA A 201 10.81 0.44 1.31
C ALA A 201 11.37 1.73 0.69
N VAL A 202 10.58 2.81 0.65
CA VAL A 202 11.01 4.10 0.09
C VAL A 202 12.06 4.78 0.96
N THR A 203 12.09 4.49 2.25
CA THR A 203 13.00 5.13 3.21
C THR A 203 14.06 4.19 3.74
N ASN A 204 14.22 3.00 3.16
CA ASN A 204 15.10 1.96 3.68
C ASN A 204 14.90 1.70 5.20
N ASP A 205 13.63 1.74 5.63
CA ASP A 205 13.22 1.64 7.04
C ASP A 205 13.70 2.78 7.98
N ASP A 206 14.21 3.89 7.43
CA ASP A 206 14.54 5.09 8.19
C ASP A 206 13.25 5.80 8.64
N MET A 207 12.99 5.68 9.95
CA MET A 207 11.85 6.30 10.63
C MET A 207 11.85 7.83 10.52
N ALA A 208 13.00 8.47 10.67
CA ALA A 208 13.09 9.93 10.64
C ALA A 208 12.85 10.46 9.23
N GLN A 209 13.39 9.80 8.21
CA GLN A 209 13.11 10.15 6.81
C GLN A 209 11.63 9.96 6.48
N ARG A 210 11.03 8.84 6.92
CA ARG A 210 9.60 8.55 6.71
C ARG A 210 8.70 9.61 7.36
N MET A 211 9.02 10.02 8.58
CA MET A 211 8.32 11.11 9.27
C MET A 211 8.41 12.44 8.51
N LYS A 212 9.58 12.81 7.96
CA LYS A 212 9.72 14.04 7.17
C LYS A 212 8.86 14.03 5.91
N ILE A 213 8.79 12.89 5.21
CA ILE A 213 7.94 12.74 4.02
C ILE A 213 6.46 12.87 4.40
N ILE A 214 6.03 12.19 5.47
CA ILE A 214 4.66 12.26 5.97
C ILE A 214 4.29 13.70 6.37
N GLU A 215 5.16 14.38 7.11
CA GLU A 215 4.92 15.76 7.57
C GLU A 215 4.74 16.72 6.38
N ALA A 216 5.62 16.65 5.39
CA ALA A 216 5.51 17.46 4.18
C ALA A 216 4.22 17.18 3.40
N ALA A 217 3.88 15.90 3.20
CA ALA A 217 2.70 15.49 2.46
C ALA A 217 1.38 15.87 3.16
N VAL A 218 1.33 15.78 4.49
CA VAL A 218 0.17 16.21 5.29
C VAL A 218 0.02 17.73 5.24
N ALA A 219 1.12 18.48 5.38
CA ALA A 219 1.10 19.94 5.29
C ALA A 219 0.61 20.43 3.91
N GLU A 220 1.10 19.82 2.82
CA GLU A 220 0.64 20.08 1.46
C GLU A 220 -0.87 19.84 1.32
N THR A 221 -1.33 18.68 1.82
CA THR A 221 -2.74 18.26 1.73
C THR A 221 -3.69 19.20 2.47
N LEU A 222 -3.28 19.70 3.64
CA LEU A 222 -4.13 20.54 4.49
C LEU A 222 -4.00 22.04 4.19
N GLY A 223 -3.25 22.42 3.16
CA GLY A 223 -3.05 23.83 2.79
C GLY A 223 -2.21 24.62 3.80
N GLY A 224 -1.32 23.94 4.54
CA GLY A 224 -0.28 24.62 5.31
C GLY A 224 0.60 25.47 4.38
N PRO A 225 1.37 26.45 4.92
CA PRO A 225 2.35 27.14 4.10
C PRO A 225 3.20 26.08 3.42
N LEU A 226 3.30 26.17 2.09
CA LEU A 226 4.28 25.43 1.33
C LEU A 226 5.64 25.82 1.89
N THR A 227 6.12 25.12 2.91
CA THR A 227 7.56 24.96 3.07
C THR A 227 7.93 24.26 1.77
N PRO A 228 8.67 24.92 0.86
CA PRO A 228 9.19 24.22 -0.28
C PRO A 228 9.92 23.05 0.33
N THR A 229 9.41 21.84 0.10
CA THR A 229 10.15 20.64 0.46
C THR A 229 11.23 20.58 -0.59
N THR A 230 12.25 21.42 -0.44
CA THR A 230 13.59 20.99 -0.77
C THR A 230 13.90 19.93 0.27
N VAL A 231 13.36 18.72 0.07
CA VAL A 231 14.23 17.57 0.21
C VAL A 231 15.31 17.89 -0.82
N PRO A 232 16.56 18.18 -0.45
CA PRO A 232 17.61 17.92 -1.40
C PRO A 232 17.61 16.40 -1.49
N THR A 233 16.77 15.83 -2.35
CA THR A 233 17.18 14.62 -3.03
C THR A 233 18.45 15.07 -3.71
N SER A 234 19.59 14.68 -3.15
CA SER A 234 20.85 14.94 -3.84
C SER A 234 20.63 14.45 -5.27
N ARG A 235 21.13 15.15 -6.27
CA ARG A 235 20.95 14.74 -7.68
C ARG A 235 21.29 13.25 -7.90
N LYS A 236 22.19 12.74 -7.05
CA LYS A 236 22.51 11.33 -6.91
C LYS A 236 21.32 10.45 -6.51
N GLN A 237 20.53 10.84 -5.51
CA GLN A 237 19.33 10.09 -5.10
C GLN A 237 18.26 10.07 -6.19
N GLU A 238 18.02 11.19 -6.87
CA GLU A 238 17.09 11.23 -8.01
C GLU A 238 17.58 10.31 -9.13
N ALA A 239 18.90 10.25 -9.33
CA ALA A 239 19.53 9.37 -10.28
C ALA A 239 19.38 7.90 -9.89
N GLU A 240 19.56 7.57 -8.63
CA GLU A 240 19.36 6.22 -8.08
C GLU A 240 17.91 5.74 -8.27
N ASP A 241 16.93 6.59 -7.94
CA ASP A 241 15.50 6.25 -8.06
C ASP A 241 15.10 6.07 -9.52
N TYR A 242 15.56 6.97 -10.40
CA TYR A 242 15.29 6.92 -11.83
C TYR A 242 15.90 5.67 -12.50
N VAL A 243 17.16 5.36 -12.21
CA VAL A 243 17.85 4.18 -12.77
C VAL A 243 17.19 2.90 -12.27
N ASN A 244 16.83 2.84 -10.99
CA ASN A 244 16.07 1.70 -10.45
C ASN A 244 14.74 1.51 -11.18
N ALA A 245 13.99 2.58 -11.42
CA ALA A 245 12.74 2.51 -12.16
C ALA A 245 12.94 2.03 -13.61
N LEU A 246 13.98 2.53 -14.31
CA LEU A 246 14.27 2.10 -15.69
C LEU A 246 14.56 0.59 -15.77
N TYR A 247 15.40 0.07 -14.89
CA TYR A 247 15.76 -1.35 -14.92
C TYR A 247 14.58 -2.24 -14.54
N GLN A 248 13.81 -1.85 -13.53
CA GLN A 248 12.65 -2.62 -13.10
C GLN A 248 11.54 -2.61 -14.17
N LEU A 249 11.24 -1.46 -14.77
CA LEU A 249 10.14 -1.34 -15.73
C LEU A 249 10.49 -1.83 -17.12
N LEU A 250 11.69 -1.51 -17.64
CA LEU A 250 12.06 -1.80 -19.02
C LEU A 250 12.84 -3.11 -19.16
N LEU A 251 13.63 -3.46 -18.16
CA LEU A 251 14.46 -4.67 -18.17
C LEU A 251 13.90 -5.76 -17.25
N LEU A 252 12.84 -5.51 -16.47
CA LEU A 252 12.21 -6.49 -15.59
C LEU A 252 13.20 -7.19 -14.65
N ARG A 253 14.19 -6.44 -14.16
CA ARG A 253 15.20 -6.92 -13.20
C ARG A 253 15.75 -5.76 -12.38
N ALA A 254 16.42 -6.09 -11.28
CA ALA A 254 17.27 -5.13 -10.58
C ALA A 254 18.51 -4.78 -11.44
N PRO A 255 19.00 -3.53 -11.35
CA PRO A 255 20.28 -3.18 -11.95
C PRO A 255 21.41 -3.95 -11.26
N ASP A 256 22.38 -4.38 -12.05
CA ASP A 256 23.63 -4.93 -11.51
C ASP A 256 24.46 -3.79 -10.88
N PRO A 257 25.30 -4.08 -9.87
CA PRO A 257 26.00 -3.03 -9.13
C PRO A 257 26.85 -2.09 -9.99
N GLU A 258 27.49 -2.62 -11.04
CA GLU A 258 28.35 -1.86 -11.94
C GLU A 258 27.52 -0.99 -12.90
N GLY A 259 26.49 -1.55 -13.53
CA GLY A 259 25.56 -0.81 -14.38
C GLY A 259 24.78 0.26 -13.62
N PHE A 260 24.39 -0.03 -12.38
CA PHE A 260 23.74 0.94 -11.49
C PHE A 260 24.65 2.12 -11.21
N ALA A 261 25.88 1.86 -10.74
CA ALA A 261 26.83 2.92 -10.41
C ALA A 261 27.16 3.78 -11.65
N HIS A 262 27.29 3.16 -12.82
CA HIS A 262 27.54 3.86 -14.07
C HIS A 262 26.37 4.76 -14.47
N ALA A 263 25.15 4.23 -14.55
CA ALA A 263 23.96 4.97 -14.96
C ALA A 263 23.62 6.11 -13.97
N VAL A 264 23.81 5.89 -12.67
CA VAL A 264 23.64 6.92 -11.64
C VAL A 264 24.67 8.02 -11.81
N ALA A 265 25.94 7.69 -12.08
CA ALA A 265 26.99 8.68 -12.30
C ALA A 265 26.70 9.56 -13.54
N GLN A 266 26.20 8.96 -14.62
CA GLN A 266 25.76 9.69 -15.81
C GLN A 266 24.61 10.65 -15.49
N CYS A 267 23.52 10.15 -14.89
CA CYS A 267 22.36 10.97 -14.55
C CYS A 267 22.68 12.10 -13.55
N SER A 268 23.70 11.90 -12.71
CA SER A 268 24.15 12.86 -11.69
C SER A 268 25.09 13.94 -12.23
N ALA A 269 25.62 13.81 -13.45
CA ALA A 269 26.64 14.73 -13.97
C ALA A 269 26.07 16.10 -14.40
N PRO A 270 26.77 17.23 -14.16
CA PRO A 270 26.34 18.56 -14.61
C PRO A 270 26.07 18.60 -16.12
N GLY A 271 24.88 19.07 -16.53
CA GLY A 271 24.47 19.15 -17.94
C GLY A 271 23.70 17.94 -18.49
N HIS A 272 23.43 16.90 -17.68
CA HIS A 272 22.69 15.71 -18.16
C HIS A 272 21.17 15.87 -18.30
N ASN A 273 20.65 15.21 -19.35
CA ASN A 273 19.23 14.95 -19.58
C ASN A 273 18.94 13.45 -19.38
N TRP A 274 17.97 13.16 -18.53
CA TRP A 274 17.46 11.82 -18.20
C TRP A 274 17.10 10.97 -19.44
N ALA A 275 16.75 11.63 -20.55
CA ALA A 275 16.34 10.97 -21.77
C ALA A 275 17.49 10.25 -22.49
N ASP A 276 18.75 10.59 -22.23
CA ASP A 276 19.90 9.87 -22.82
C ASP A 276 20.04 8.47 -22.19
N GLU A 277 19.85 8.34 -20.87
CA GLU A 277 19.89 7.04 -20.19
C GLU A 277 18.69 6.17 -20.60
N LEU A 278 17.49 6.76 -20.69
CA LEU A 278 16.33 6.06 -21.26
C LEU A 278 16.61 5.58 -22.69
N ARG A 279 17.20 6.43 -23.54
CA ARG A 279 17.58 6.05 -24.91
C ARG A 279 18.65 4.96 -24.93
N ALA A 280 19.59 4.96 -24.00
CA ALA A 280 20.60 3.91 -23.86
C ALA A 280 19.95 2.57 -23.49
N VAL A 281 19.04 2.56 -22.51
CA VAL A 281 18.29 1.36 -22.12
C VAL A 281 17.42 0.85 -23.27
N LEU A 282 16.65 1.72 -23.94
CA LEU A 282 15.83 1.36 -25.10
C LEU A 282 16.68 0.88 -26.30
N GLY A 283 17.88 1.41 -26.44
CA GLY A 283 18.84 1.02 -27.47
C GLY A 283 19.59 -0.28 -27.17
N SER A 284 19.60 -0.73 -25.92
CA SER A 284 20.40 -1.87 -25.45
C SER A 284 20.00 -3.20 -26.10
N GLY A 285 20.98 -4.10 -26.26
CA GLY A 285 20.73 -5.46 -26.74
C GLY A 285 19.80 -6.24 -25.81
N GLU A 286 19.89 -5.99 -24.51
CA GLU A 286 19.03 -6.61 -23.49
C GLU A 286 17.56 -6.22 -23.66
N PHE A 287 17.27 -4.92 -23.79
CA PHE A 287 15.91 -4.45 -24.02
C PHE A 287 15.33 -5.00 -25.32
N ARG A 288 16.11 -5.03 -26.41
CA ARG A 288 15.69 -5.63 -27.68
C ARG A 288 15.39 -7.12 -27.55
N ALA A 289 16.23 -7.87 -26.83
CA ALA A 289 16.01 -9.31 -26.61
C ALA A 289 14.74 -9.58 -25.79
N LYS A 290 14.51 -8.80 -24.72
CA LYS A 290 13.28 -8.90 -23.90
C LYS A 290 12.04 -8.52 -24.70
N THR A 291 12.11 -7.44 -25.48
CA THR A 291 11.00 -7.00 -26.34
C THR A 291 10.70 -8.02 -27.44
N GLN A 292 11.72 -8.61 -28.07
CA GLN A 292 11.53 -9.67 -29.06
C GLN A 292 10.92 -10.93 -28.46
N THR A 293 11.35 -11.31 -27.24
CA THR A 293 10.77 -12.46 -26.52
C THR A 293 9.30 -12.20 -26.19
N PHE A 294 8.98 -10.99 -25.72
CA PHE A 294 7.61 -10.57 -25.44
C PHE A 294 6.74 -10.57 -26.70
N LEU A 295 7.23 -10.00 -27.81
CA LEU A 295 6.52 -9.97 -29.08
C LEU A 295 6.34 -11.38 -29.68
N ALA A 296 7.33 -12.26 -29.57
CA ALA A 296 7.24 -13.64 -30.03
C ALA A 296 6.21 -14.44 -29.21
N HIS A 297 6.17 -14.22 -27.89
CA HIS A 297 5.17 -14.81 -27.00
C HIS A 297 3.75 -14.37 -27.38
N TYR A 298 3.57 -13.10 -27.73
CA TYR A 298 2.28 -12.56 -28.18
C TYR A 298 1.89 -13.00 -29.60
N ALA A 299 2.85 -13.12 -30.51
CA ALA A 299 2.61 -13.55 -31.89
C ALA A 299 2.26 -15.05 -31.99
N GLN A 300 2.75 -15.89 -31.05
CA GLN A 300 2.40 -17.31 -30.97
C GLN A 300 1.12 -17.58 -30.17
N GLY A 301 0.56 -16.57 -29.50
CA GLY A 301 -0.63 -16.65 -28.64
C GLY A 301 -1.88 -15.99 -29.21
N GLY A 302 -1.99 -15.84 -30.54
CA GLY A 302 -3.27 -15.45 -31.17
C GLY A 302 -4.40 -16.41 -30.73
N PRO A 303 -5.63 -15.93 -30.48
CA PRO A 303 -6.69 -16.75 -29.90
C PRO A 303 -6.96 -17.94 -30.81
N ASN A 304 -6.71 -19.14 -30.28
CA ASN A 304 -7.33 -20.36 -30.79
C ASN A 304 -8.85 -20.17 -30.71
N ARG A 305 -9.44 -19.73 -31.83
CA ARG A 305 -10.87 -19.93 -32.11
C ARG A 305 -11.02 -21.38 -32.57
N GLY A 306 -11.36 -22.24 -31.63
CA GLY A 306 -11.78 -23.62 -31.81
C GLY A 306 -12.72 -23.99 -30.69
#